data_AF-A0A7C0YLP2-F1
#
_entry.id   AF-A0A7C0YLP2-F1
#
_cell.length_a   1.000
_cell.length_b   1.000
_cell.length_c   1.000
_cell.angle_alpha   90.00
_cell.angle_beta   90.00
_cell.angle_gamma   90.00
#
_symmetry.space_group_name_H-M   'P 1'
#
loop_
_entity.id
_entity.type
_entity.pdbx_description
1 polymer ?
#
loop_
_entity_poly.entity_id
_entity_poly.type
_entity_poly.pdbx_seq_one_letter_code
_entity_poly.pdbx_strand_id
1 'polypeptide(L)'
;MERVAPKRLKDVVIVKLYNYAGLIITSLSALLVIVFMFLALLRFINVISAGSPADFVTVAILGGTGLYGGYNLFRERRIRKIDDRFPDFIRDLAESKRAGMTFTKAIFVASKGNYGALTPEIRLMARQISWGESVTDALSALARRVNTPLVKRTVTLIIEASKG
;
A
#
# COMPACT_ATOMS: atom_id res chain seq x y z
N MET A 1 34.38 3.60 -15.75
CA MET A 1 33.83 4.33 -14.60
C MET A 1 32.41 4.75 -14.94
N GLU A 2 31.43 3.86 -14.76
CA GLU A 2 30.03 4.12 -15.10
C GLU A 2 29.22 4.37 -13.83
N ARG A 3 28.54 5.52 -13.78
CA ARG A 3 27.97 6.12 -12.57
C ARG A 3 26.84 5.25 -12.00
N VAL A 4 27.05 4.79 -10.78
CA VAL A 4 26.03 4.17 -9.91
C VAL A 4 24.94 5.21 -9.61
N ALA A 5 23.78 5.09 -10.27
CA ALA A 5 22.62 5.95 -10.00
C ALA A 5 21.98 5.56 -8.65
N PRO A 6 21.82 6.49 -7.69
CA PRO A 6 21.22 6.19 -6.39
C PRO A 6 19.69 6.05 -6.53
N LYS A 7 19.20 4.86 -6.88
CA LYS A 7 17.76 4.53 -6.95
C LYS A 7 17.08 4.37 -5.58
N ARG A 8 17.82 4.46 -4.46
CA ARG A 8 17.31 4.23 -3.10
C ARG A 8 16.38 5.31 -2.55
N LEU A 9 16.41 6.54 -3.10
CA LEU A 9 15.63 7.65 -2.53
C LEU A 9 14.16 7.64 -2.94
N LYS A 10 13.87 7.33 -4.20
CA LYS A 10 12.50 7.46 -4.77
C LYS A 10 11.50 6.51 -4.10
N ASP A 11 11.92 5.27 -3.84
CA ASP A 11 11.06 4.27 -3.22
C ASP A 11 10.69 4.64 -1.77
N VAL A 12 11.63 5.20 -1.01
CA VAL A 12 11.40 5.64 0.37
C VAL A 12 10.47 6.86 0.41
N VAL A 13 10.64 7.79 -0.53
CA VAL A 13 9.79 8.98 -0.65
C VAL A 13 8.37 8.60 -1.03
N ILE A 14 8.15 7.69 -1.99
CA ILE A 14 6.81 7.26 -2.42
C ILE A 14 6.06 6.57 -1.26
N VAL A 15 6.74 5.71 -0.49
CA VAL A 15 6.12 5.03 0.66
C VAL A 15 5.77 6.02 1.77
N LYS A 16 6.68 6.96 2.08
CA LYS A 16 6.39 8.04 3.02
C LYS A 16 5.21 8.88 2.54
N LEU A 17 5.18 9.28 1.27
CA LEU A 17 4.13 10.10 0.68
C LEU A 17 2.75 9.44 0.80
N TYR A 18 2.66 8.13 0.59
CA TYR A 18 1.40 7.39 0.74
C TYR A 18 0.93 7.31 2.21
N ASN A 19 1.87 7.15 3.16
CA ASN A 19 1.54 7.19 4.59
C ASN A 19 1.16 8.60 5.06
N TYR A 20 1.83 9.65 4.55
CA TYR A 20 1.48 11.05 4.83
C TYR A 20 0.11 11.41 4.27
N ALA A 21 -0.23 10.96 3.06
CA ALA A 21 -1.56 11.17 2.49
C ALA A 21 -2.65 10.55 3.38
N GLY A 22 -2.43 9.34 3.91
CA GLY A 22 -3.34 8.73 4.88
C GLY A 22 -3.50 9.56 6.15
N LEU A 23 -2.40 10.01 6.74
CA LEU A 23 -2.41 10.87 7.94
C LEU A 23 -3.12 12.21 7.68
N ILE A 24 -2.89 12.83 6.53
CA ILE A 24 -3.53 14.10 6.15
C ILE A 24 -5.04 13.91 6.02
N ILE A 25 -5.50 12.85 5.34
CA ILE A 25 -6.92 12.58 5.15
C ILE A 25 -7.60 12.29 6.49
N THR A 26 -6.98 11.50 7.37
CA THR A 26 -7.53 11.23 8.70
C THR A 26 -7.60 12.49 9.56
N SER A 27 -6.55 13.31 9.55
CA SER A 27 -6.53 14.57 10.30
C SER A 27 -7.55 15.57 9.76
N LEU A 28 -7.74 15.64 8.44
CA LEU A 28 -8.74 16.50 7.82
C LEU A 28 -10.16 16.06 8.16
N SER A 29 -10.43 14.75 8.14
CA SER A 29 -11.72 14.21 8.57
C SER A 29 -12.01 14.49 10.05
N ALA A 30 -11.01 14.35 10.92
CA ALA A 30 -11.14 14.66 12.35
C ALA A 30 -11.40 16.15 12.59
N LEU A 31 -10.68 17.03 11.88
CA LEU A 31 -10.88 18.47 11.95
C LEU A 31 -12.30 18.86 11.53
N LEU A 32 -12.81 18.27 10.44
CA LEU A 32 -14.17 18.51 9.97
C LEU A 32 -15.20 18.10 11.03
N VAL A 33 -15.06 16.91 11.64
CA VAL A 33 -15.94 16.45 12.72
C VAL A 33 -15.92 17.41 13.90
N ILE A 34 -14.74 17.90 14.31
CA ILE A 34 -14.59 18.86 15.41
C ILE A 34 -15.29 20.19 15.08
N VAL A 35 -15.15 20.69 13.85
CA VAL A 35 -15.81 21.93 13.42
C VAL A 35 -17.34 21.80 13.48
N PHE A 36 -17.90 20.71 12.94
CA PHE A 36 -19.35 20.51 12.99
C PHE A 36 -19.87 20.23 14.41
N MET A 37 -19.08 19.55 15.25
CA MET A 37 -19.40 19.38 16.67
C MET A 37 -19.42 20.74 17.39
N PHE A 38 -18.46 21.62 17.09
CA PHE A 38 -18.39 22.95 17.67
C PHE A 38 -19.58 23.82 17.24
N LEU A 39 -19.97 23.77 15.97
CA LEU A 39 -21.18 24.45 15.47
C LEU A 39 -22.45 23.92 16.15
N ALA A 40 -22.55 22.62 16.40
CA ALA A 40 -23.66 22.04 17.15
C ALA A 40 -23.74 22.59 18.58
N LEU A 41 -22.59 22.79 19.24
CA LEU A 41 -22.52 23.37 20.59
C LEU A 41 -22.91 24.85 20.61
N LEU A 42 -22.40 25.65 19.66
CA LEU A 42 -22.80 27.04 19.50
C LEU A 42 -24.30 27.18 19.21
N ARG A 43 -24.88 26.23 18.46
CA ARG A 43 -26.32 26.17 18.23
C ARG A 43 -27.08 25.83 19.51
N PHE A 44 -26.59 24.90 20.32
CA PHE A 44 -27.21 24.49 21.58
C PHE A 44 -27.36 25.66 22.57
N ILE A 45 -26.38 26.56 22.62
CA ILE A 45 -26.43 27.79 23.44
C ILE A 45 -27.17 28.95 22.75
N ASN A 46 -27.90 28.70 21.65
CA ASN A 46 -28.68 29.68 20.87
C ASN A 46 -27.88 30.88 20.30
N VAL A 47 -26.56 30.75 20.10
CA VAL A 47 -25.73 31.80 19.48
C VAL A 47 -25.99 31.92 17.97
N ILE A 48 -26.37 30.81 17.33
CA ILE A 48 -26.66 30.73 15.89
C ILE A 48 -28.14 30.41 15.66
N SER A 49 -28.78 31.04 14.68
CA SER A 49 -30.20 30.83 14.35
C SER A 49 -30.44 29.84 13.20
N ALA A 50 -29.37 29.33 12.58
CA ALA A 50 -29.46 28.39 11.45
C ALA A 50 -29.57 26.93 11.95
N GLY A 51 -30.53 26.17 11.41
CA GLY A 51 -30.68 24.72 11.58
C GLY A 51 -31.10 24.25 12.98
N SER A 52 -31.34 22.94 13.13
CA SER A 52 -31.51 22.27 14.42
C SER A 52 -30.16 21.72 14.92
N PRO A 53 -29.92 21.59 16.25
CA PRO A 53 -28.72 20.92 16.76
C PRO A 53 -28.52 19.51 16.19
N ALA A 54 -29.62 18.79 15.90
CA ALA A 54 -29.60 17.45 15.32
C ALA A 54 -29.07 17.44 13.87
N ASP A 55 -29.29 18.50 13.09
CA ASP A 55 -28.81 18.59 11.71
C ASP A 55 -27.27 18.65 11.69
N PHE A 56 -26.67 19.42 12.59
CA PHE A 56 -25.20 19.54 12.69
C PHE A 56 -24.55 18.23 13.16
N VAL A 57 -25.17 17.54 14.12
CA VAL A 57 -24.69 16.22 14.59
C VAL A 57 -24.77 15.19 13.46
N THR A 58 -25.87 15.19 12.70
CA THR A 58 -26.05 14.26 11.57
C THR A 58 -25.02 14.50 10.47
N VAL A 59 -24.75 15.77 10.12
CA VAL A 59 -23.72 16.14 9.15
C VAL A 59 -22.32 15.79 9.66
N ALA A 60 -22.03 15.96 10.96
CA ALA A 60 -20.76 15.57 11.56
C ALA A 60 -20.51 14.05 11.43
N ILE A 61 -21.52 13.24 11.75
CA ILE A 61 -21.42 11.77 11.67
C ILE A 61 -21.24 11.34 10.22
N LEU A 62 -22.11 11.80 9.30
CA LEU A 62 -22.07 11.43 7.88
C LEU A 62 -20.79 11.91 7.19
N GLY A 63 -20.37 13.14 7.45
CA GLY A 63 -19.14 13.71 6.90
C GLY A 63 -17.90 12.96 7.40
N GLY A 64 -17.83 12.72 8.72
CA GLY A 64 -16.72 12.00 9.34
C GLY A 64 -16.61 10.55 8.87
N THR A 65 -17.69 9.77 9.02
CA THR A 65 -17.70 8.35 8.62
C THR A 65 -17.64 8.16 7.11
N GLY A 66 -18.28 9.03 6.33
CA GLY A 66 -18.27 8.95 4.86
C GLY A 66 -16.87 9.18 4.28
N LEU A 67 -16.16 10.22 4.74
CA LEU A 67 -14.80 10.53 4.27
C LEU A 67 -13.80 9.47 4.72
N TYR A 68 -13.82 9.10 6.02
CA TYR A 68 -12.91 8.10 6.56
C TYR A 68 -13.16 6.71 5.99
N GLY A 69 -14.42 6.28 5.94
CA GLY A 69 -14.84 4.98 5.43
C GLY A 69 -14.55 4.83 3.93
N GLY A 70 -14.81 5.86 3.13
CA GLY A 70 -14.50 5.86 1.71
C GLY A 70 -13.02 5.63 1.43
N TYR A 71 -12.13 6.40 2.08
CA TYR A 71 -10.68 6.24 1.93
C TYR A 71 -10.21 4.84 2.32
N ASN A 72 -10.68 4.32 3.45
CA ASN A 72 -10.25 3.02 3.94
C ASN A 72 -10.71 1.88 3.00
N LEU A 73 -11.92 1.97 2.43
CA LEU A 73 -12.43 1.00 1.47
C LEU A 73 -11.57 0.93 0.19
N PHE A 74 -11.16 2.06 -0.38
CA PHE A 74 -10.30 2.05 -1.57
C PHE A 74 -8.94 1.44 -1.27
N ARG A 75 -8.35 1.79 -0.11
CA ARG A 75 -7.08 1.22 0.34
C ARG A 75 -7.17 -0.29 0.55
N GLU A 76 -8.19 -0.75 1.27
CA GLU A 76 -8.40 -2.17 1.54
C GLU A 76 -8.67 -2.97 0.27
N ARG A 77 -9.45 -2.44 -0.68
CA ARG A 77 -9.69 -3.10 -1.97
C ARG A 77 -8.40 -3.30 -2.75
N ARG A 78 -7.49 -2.32 -2.73
CA ARG A 78 -6.17 -2.45 -3.37
C ARG A 78 -5.31 -3.51 -2.67
N ILE A 79 -5.25 -3.47 -1.34
CA ILE A 79 -4.49 -4.42 -0.53
C ILE A 79 -4.98 -5.85 -0.81
N ARG A 80 -6.29 -6.09 -0.71
CA ARG A 80 -6.90 -7.40 -0.96
C ARG A 80 -6.54 -7.96 -2.33
N LYS A 81 -6.69 -7.16 -3.41
CA LYS A 81 -6.32 -7.59 -4.77
C LYS A 81 -4.87 -8.06 -4.93
N ILE A 82 -3.94 -7.52 -4.13
CA ILE A 82 -2.53 -7.92 -4.15
C ILE A 82 -2.35 -9.15 -3.26
N ASP A 83 -2.82 -9.08 -2.02
CA ASP A 83 -2.65 -10.16 -1.03
C ASP A 83 -3.31 -11.46 -1.47
N ASP A 84 -4.41 -11.40 -2.25
CA ASP A 84 -5.06 -12.59 -2.82
C ASP A 84 -4.21 -13.30 -3.88
N ARG A 85 -3.35 -12.57 -4.61
CA ARG A 85 -2.55 -13.09 -5.73
C ARG A 85 -1.10 -13.36 -5.37
N PHE A 86 -0.61 -12.78 -4.29
CA PHE A 86 0.78 -12.92 -3.87
C PHE A 86 1.16 -14.35 -3.45
N PRO A 87 0.32 -15.12 -2.74
CA PRO A 87 0.61 -16.53 -2.43
C PRO A 87 0.79 -17.38 -3.67
N ASP A 88 -0.02 -17.16 -4.71
CA ASP A 88 0.11 -17.87 -6.00
C ASP A 88 1.47 -17.57 -6.64
N PHE A 89 1.88 -16.30 -6.67
CA PHE A 89 3.20 -15.91 -7.17
C PHE A 89 4.35 -16.62 -6.44
N ILE A 90 4.31 -16.67 -5.11
CA ILE A 90 5.36 -17.35 -4.32
C ILE A 90 5.33 -18.86 -4.53
N ARG A 91 4.13 -19.47 -4.68
CA ARG A 91 3.98 -20.89 -4.99
C ARG A 91 4.63 -21.22 -6.34
N ASP A 92 4.35 -20.45 -7.38
CA ASP A 92 4.92 -20.66 -8.72
C ASP A 92 6.45 -20.53 -8.73
N LEU A 93 6.99 -19.59 -7.95
CA LEU A 93 8.44 -19.47 -7.75
C LEU A 93 9.02 -20.71 -7.08
N ALA A 94 8.38 -21.21 -6.02
CA ALA A 94 8.82 -22.39 -5.30
C ALA A 94 8.75 -23.65 -6.17
N GLU A 95 7.68 -23.81 -6.95
CA GLU A 95 7.53 -24.90 -7.91
C GLU A 95 8.59 -24.86 -9.01
N SER A 96 8.83 -23.67 -9.58
CA SER A 96 9.91 -23.47 -10.56
C SER A 96 11.27 -23.83 -9.97
N LYS A 97 11.51 -23.47 -8.70
CA LYS A 97 12.76 -23.81 -8.01
C LYS A 97 12.91 -25.31 -7.78
N ARG A 98 11.82 -26.01 -7.40
CA ARG A 98 11.80 -27.48 -7.28
C ARG A 98 12.03 -28.17 -8.63
N ALA A 99 11.54 -27.58 -9.71
CA ALA A 99 11.80 -28.04 -11.08
C ALA A 99 13.23 -27.74 -11.59
N GLY A 100 14.11 -27.22 -10.72
CA GLY A 100 15.52 -26.98 -11.04
C GLY A 100 15.82 -25.60 -11.63
N MET A 101 14.83 -24.70 -11.74
CA MET A 101 15.09 -23.34 -12.23
C MET A 101 15.86 -22.50 -11.22
N THR A 102 16.64 -21.54 -11.71
CA THR A 102 17.19 -20.47 -10.86
C THR A 102 16.09 -19.49 -10.46
N PHE A 103 16.22 -18.84 -9.30
CA PHE A 103 15.26 -17.82 -8.85
C PHE A 103 15.07 -16.70 -9.89
N THR A 104 16.16 -16.25 -10.51
CA THR A 104 16.13 -15.28 -11.59
C THR A 104 15.23 -15.75 -12.74
N LYS A 105 15.41 -16.99 -13.20
CA LYS A 105 14.61 -17.55 -14.30
C LYS A 105 13.14 -17.70 -13.93
N ALA A 106 12.85 -18.17 -12.71
CA ALA A 106 11.49 -18.29 -12.19
C ALA A 106 10.76 -16.93 -12.19
N ILE A 107 11.44 -15.86 -11.74
CA ILE A 107 10.87 -14.50 -11.76
C ILE A 107 10.61 -14.02 -13.20
N PHE A 108 11.51 -14.30 -14.15
CA PHE A 108 11.26 -13.98 -15.55
C PHE A 108 10.06 -14.71 -16.14
N VAL A 109 9.86 -16.00 -15.80
CA VAL A 109 8.68 -16.77 -16.23
C VAL A 109 7.41 -16.17 -15.61
N ALA A 110 7.40 -15.95 -14.30
CA ALA A 110 6.29 -15.32 -13.60
C ALA A 110 5.94 -13.93 -14.18
N SER A 111 6.95 -13.15 -14.62
CA SER A 111 6.71 -11.83 -15.23
C SER A 111 5.85 -11.85 -16.51
N LYS A 112 5.81 -13.00 -17.18
CA LYS A 112 5.00 -13.26 -18.38
C LYS A 112 3.58 -13.74 -18.05
N GLY A 113 3.34 -14.19 -16.82
CA GLY A 113 2.03 -14.61 -16.32
C GLY A 113 1.11 -13.44 -15.95
N ASN A 114 -0.03 -13.77 -15.33
CA ASN A 114 -1.03 -12.82 -14.87
C ASN A 114 -1.36 -13.04 -13.38
N TYR A 115 -0.93 -12.10 -12.55
CA TYR A 115 -1.20 -12.05 -11.10
C TYR A 115 -2.06 -10.84 -10.74
N GLY A 116 -2.91 -10.38 -11.67
CA GLY A 116 -3.77 -9.22 -11.48
C GLY A 116 -2.99 -7.96 -11.11
N ALA A 117 -3.33 -7.34 -9.98
CA ALA A 117 -2.71 -6.10 -9.50
C ALA A 117 -1.21 -6.22 -9.19
N LEU A 118 -0.70 -7.44 -9.02
CA LEU A 118 0.72 -7.71 -8.72
C LEU A 118 1.59 -7.82 -9.99
N THR A 119 0.99 -8.11 -11.14
CA THR A 119 1.68 -8.27 -12.44
C THR A 119 2.65 -7.14 -12.80
N PRO A 120 2.27 -5.84 -12.74
CA PRO A 120 3.20 -4.76 -13.09
C PRO A 120 4.43 -4.73 -12.18
N GLU A 121 4.26 -5.09 -10.91
CA GLU A 121 5.34 -5.12 -9.93
C GLU A 121 6.30 -6.30 -10.14
N ILE A 122 5.79 -7.47 -10.56
CA ILE A 122 6.61 -8.62 -10.94
C ILE A 122 7.42 -8.31 -12.20
N ARG A 123 6.82 -7.64 -13.19
CA ARG A 123 7.53 -7.16 -14.39
C ARG A 123 8.62 -6.15 -14.06
N LEU A 124 8.38 -5.28 -13.08
CA LEU A 124 9.41 -4.38 -12.55
C LEU A 124 10.57 -5.15 -11.94
N MET A 125 10.30 -6.17 -11.10
CA MET A 125 11.38 -7.01 -10.54
C MET A 125 12.19 -7.71 -11.62
N ALA A 126 11.54 -8.30 -12.64
CA ALA A 126 12.25 -8.95 -13.74
C ALA A 126 13.18 -7.96 -14.47
N ARG A 127 12.74 -6.71 -14.69
CA ARG A 127 13.59 -5.65 -15.25
C ARG A 127 14.76 -5.27 -14.32
N GLN A 128 14.51 -5.13 -13.03
CA GLN A 128 15.55 -4.84 -12.03
C GLN A 128 16.66 -5.90 -12.07
N ILE A 129 16.27 -7.18 -12.05
CA ILE A 129 17.20 -8.31 -12.11
C ILE A 129 17.92 -8.35 -13.46
N SER A 130 17.24 -8.04 -14.57
CA SER A 130 17.88 -7.95 -15.90
C SER A 130 18.99 -6.90 -15.98
N TRP A 131 18.93 -5.88 -15.12
CA TRP A 131 19.93 -4.82 -15.00
C TRP A 131 20.98 -5.09 -13.91
N GLY A 132 21.06 -6.32 -13.40
CA GLY A 132 22.08 -6.75 -12.44
C GLY A 132 21.72 -6.52 -10.97
N GLU A 133 20.50 -6.10 -10.65
CA GLU A 133 20.04 -6.04 -9.25
C GLU A 133 19.86 -7.46 -8.70
N SER A 134 20.23 -7.67 -7.42
CA SER A 134 20.09 -8.98 -6.79
C SER A 134 18.60 -9.36 -6.61
N VAL A 135 18.30 -10.66 -6.55
CA VAL A 135 16.93 -11.14 -6.32
C VAL A 135 16.38 -10.65 -4.98
N THR A 136 17.21 -10.62 -3.93
CA THR A 136 16.84 -10.15 -2.59
C THR A 136 16.54 -8.64 -2.57
N ASP A 137 17.31 -7.84 -3.30
CA ASP A 137 17.06 -6.40 -3.46
C ASP A 137 15.78 -6.14 -4.25
N ALA A 138 15.56 -6.88 -5.34
CA ALA A 138 14.34 -6.77 -6.16
C ALA A 138 13.08 -7.16 -5.36
N LEU A 139 13.13 -8.23 -4.56
CA LEU A 139 12.06 -8.63 -3.63
C LEU A 139 11.82 -7.56 -2.55
N SER A 140 12.90 -7.01 -1.98
CA SER A 140 12.78 -5.91 -1.01
C SER A 140 12.12 -4.67 -1.62
N ALA A 141 12.48 -4.35 -2.87
CA ALA A 141 11.88 -3.24 -3.61
C ALA A 141 10.39 -3.49 -3.91
N LEU A 142 10.02 -4.72 -4.30
CA LEU A 142 8.62 -5.14 -4.42
C LEU A 142 7.85 -4.92 -3.11
N ALA A 143 8.38 -5.41 -2.00
CA ALA A 143 7.72 -5.28 -0.69
C ALA A 143 7.52 -3.81 -0.28
N ARG A 144 8.46 -2.93 -0.62
CA ARG A 144 8.32 -1.48 -0.40
C ARG A 144 7.24 -0.86 -1.29
N ARG A 145 7.21 -1.18 -2.59
CA ARG A 145 6.25 -0.59 -3.55
C ARG A 145 4.81 -1.07 -3.31
N VAL A 146 4.65 -2.35 -3.00
CA VAL A 146 3.34 -2.98 -2.71
C VAL A 146 2.83 -2.58 -1.32
N ASN A 147 3.73 -2.48 -0.34
CA ASN A 147 3.47 -1.96 1.00
C ASN A 147 2.32 -2.66 1.77
N THR A 148 2.10 -3.97 1.55
CA THR A 148 1.14 -4.74 2.35
C THR A 148 1.83 -5.51 3.48
N PRO A 149 1.16 -5.73 4.63
CA PRO A 149 1.75 -6.49 5.74
C PRO A 149 2.15 -7.91 5.35
N LEU A 150 1.33 -8.59 4.55
CA LEU A 150 1.58 -9.97 4.11
C LEU A 150 2.84 -10.04 3.25
N VAL A 151 2.95 -9.21 2.22
CA VAL A 151 4.10 -9.20 1.31
C VAL A 151 5.38 -8.88 2.03
N LYS A 152 5.39 -7.86 2.90
CA LYS A 152 6.58 -7.50 3.68
C LYS A 152 7.09 -8.65 4.54
N ARG A 153 6.19 -9.29 5.31
CA ARG A 153 6.55 -10.39 6.21
C ARG A 153 7.13 -11.57 5.42
N THR A 154 6.47 -11.99 4.34
CA THR A 154 6.93 -13.10 3.52
C THR A 154 8.28 -12.81 2.87
N VAL A 155 8.46 -11.61 2.28
CA VAL A 155 9.74 -11.22 1.67
C VAL A 155 10.86 -11.19 2.71
N THR A 156 10.63 -10.63 3.91
CA THR A 156 11.62 -10.65 4.98
C THR A 156 12.03 -12.08 5.34
N LEU A 157 11.07 -12.99 5.50
CA LEU A 157 11.37 -14.41 5.81
C LEU A 157 12.19 -15.07 4.70
N ILE A 158 11.87 -14.82 3.43
CA ILE A 158 12.64 -15.35 2.28
C ILE A 158 14.08 -14.84 2.30
N ILE A 159 14.27 -13.55 2.57
CA ILE A 159 15.60 -12.93 2.58
C ILE A 159 16.42 -13.46 3.75
N GLU A 160 15.83 -13.58 4.94
CA GLU A 160 16.54 -14.15 6.10
C GLU A 160 16.89 -15.63 5.88
N ALA A 161 15.99 -16.42 5.31
CA ALA A 161 16.26 -17.81 4.95
C ALA A 161 17.33 -17.98 3.87
N SER A 162 17.60 -16.94 3.06
CA SER A 162 18.65 -16.96 2.04
C SER A 162 20.03 -16.56 2.59
N LYS A 163 20.10 -16.01 3.80
CA LYS A 163 21.36 -15.61 4.45
C LYS A 163 21.93 -16.71 5.35
N GLY A 164 21.08 -17.61 5.85
CA GLY A 164 21.48 -18.81 6.59
C GLY A 164 21.74 -19.98 5.66
#